data_AF-A0A974ATA8-F1
#
_entry.id   AF-A0A974ATA8-F1
#
_cell.length_a   1.000
_cell.length_b   1.000
_cell.length_c   1.000
_cell.angle_alpha   90.00
_cell.angle_beta   90.00
_cell.angle_gamma   90.00
#
_symmetry.space_group_name_H-M   'P 1'
#
loop_
_entity.id
_entity.type
_entity.pdbx_description
1 polymer ?
#
loop_
_entity_poly.entity_id
_entity_poly.type
_entity_poly.pdbx_seq_one_letter_code
_entity_poly.pdbx_strand_id
1 'polypeptide(L)' 'SPGWVMTERQITLWLNDEGEKEIQRNQCLPDKLRPSDVARMALFLASDDGAMCTAQEFKVDAGWN' A
#
# COMPACT_ATOMS: atom_id res chain seq x y z
N SER A 1 -7.64 2.41 -2.01
CA SER A 1 -7.35 1.79 -0.71
C SER A 1 -5.97 1.15 -0.68
N PRO A 2 -5.34 0.99 0.50
CA PRO A 2 -4.03 0.36 0.61
C PRO A 2 -4.10 -1.17 0.55
N GLY A 3 -3.01 -1.81 0.10
CA GLY A 3 -2.78 -3.25 0.25
C GLY A 3 -2.30 -3.65 1.65
N TRP A 4 -1.59 -4.78 1.77
CA TRP A 4 -1.00 -5.19 3.05
C TRP A 4 0.22 -4.33 3.41
N VAL A 5 0.00 -3.25 4.15
CA VAL A 5 1.05 -2.32 4.57
C VAL A 5 1.91 -2.89 5.69
N MET A 6 3.23 -2.92 5.50
CA MET A 6 4.21 -3.36 6.50
C MET A 6 4.45 -2.31 7.59
N THR A 7 3.42 -2.04 8.39
CA THR A 7 3.54 -1.29 9.66
C THR A 7 4.25 -2.14 10.71
N GLU A 8 4.81 -1.50 11.75
CA GLU A 8 5.43 -2.22 12.87
C GLU A 8 4.50 -3.28 13.47
N ARG A 9 3.25 -2.91 13.77
CA ARG A 9 2.23 -3.84 14.27
C ARG A 9 2.00 -5.03 13.33
N GLN A 10 1.96 -4.80 12.02
CA GLN A 10 1.76 -5.86 11.03
C GLN A 10 2.95 -6.82 10.99
N ILE A 11 4.16 -6.27 11.02
CA ILE A 11 5.39 -7.06 11.04
C ILE A 11 5.48 -7.90 12.32
N THR A 12 5.24 -7.31 13.49
CA THR A 12 5.42 -7.98 14.78
C THR A 12 4.37 -9.05 15.05
N LEU A 13 3.13 -8.84 14.63
CA LEU A 13 2.02 -9.72 15.02
C LEU A 13 1.57 -10.68 13.92
N TRP A 14 1.76 -10.33 12.64
CA TRP A 14 1.04 -10.98 11.54
C TRP A 14 1.93 -11.44 10.37
N LEU A 15 3.11 -10.84 10.18
CA LEU A 15 4.02 -11.23 9.10
C LEU A 15 4.84 -12.45 9.51
N ASN A 16 4.53 -13.58 8.89
CA ASN A 16 5.30 -14.83 8.98
C ASN A 16 5.63 -15.33 7.57
N ASP A 17 6.30 -16.47 7.46
CA ASP A 17 6.72 -17.04 6.15
C ASP A 17 5.55 -17.30 5.19
N GLU A 18 4.36 -17.58 5.70
CA GLU A 18 3.18 -17.79 4.84
C GLU A 18 2.61 -16.45 4.36
N GLY A 19 2.57 -15.44 5.23
CA GLY A 19 2.22 -14.07 4.85
C GLY A 19 3.18 -13.51 3.80
N GLU A 20 4.49 -13.81 3.90
CA GLU A 20 5.50 -13.44 2.89
C GLU A 20 5.17 -14.05 1.52
N LYS A 21 4.81 -15.33 1.48
CA LYS A 21 4.41 -15.99 0.22
C LYS A 21 3.10 -15.44 -0.34
N GLU A 22 2.15 -15.08 0.52
CA GLU A 22 0.89 -14.49 0.10
C GLU A 22 1.11 -13.13 -0.57
N ILE A 23 1.98 -12.29 0.01
CA ILE A 23 2.41 -11.02 -0.58
C ILE A 23 3.04 -11.27 -1.96
N GLN A 24 3.99 -12.21 -2.05
CA GLN A 24 4.66 -12.54 -3.32
C GLN A 24 3.71 -13.09 -4.39
N ARG A 25 2.71 -13.87 -4.00
CA ARG A 25 1.75 -14.48 -4.94
C ARG A 25 0.80 -13.45 -5.52
N ASN A 26 0.33 -12.52 -4.71
CA ASN A 26 -0.78 -11.66 -5.07
C ASN A 26 -0.35 -10.27 -5.54
N GLN A 27 0.76 -9.71 -5.03
CA GLN A 27 1.26 -8.44 -5.56
C GLN A 27 1.87 -8.64 -6.94
N CYS A 28 1.58 -7.72 -7.84
CA CYS A 28 2.28 -7.65 -9.13
C CYS A 28 3.71 -7.10 -8.96
N LEU A 29 3.91 -6.17 -8.01
CA LEU A 29 5.24 -5.62 -7.71
C LEU A 29 5.96 -6.48 -6.64
N PRO A 30 7.29 -6.66 -6.77
CA PRO A 30 8.05 -7.58 -5.91
C PRO A 30 8.33 -7.02 -4.51
N ASP A 31 8.21 -5.70 -4.33
CA ASP A 31 8.53 -5.03 -3.08
C ASP A 31 7.35 -4.99 -2.12
N LYS A 32 7.64 -5.09 -0.81
CA LYS A 32 6.62 -4.93 0.23
C LYS A 32 6.13 -3.50 0.30
N LEU A 33 4.82 -3.33 0.36
CA LEU A 33 4.19 -2.04 0.58
C LEU A 33 4.57 -1.46 1.96
N ARG A 34 5.14 -0.26 1.98
CA ARG A 34 5.54 0.45 3.22
C ARG A 34 4.54 1.55 3.57
N PRO A 35 4.48 1.97 4.85
CA PRO A 35 3.66 3.12 5.26
C PRO A 35 3.94 4.39 4.45
N SER A 36 5.21 4.59 4.05
CA SER A 36 5.62 5.75 3.26
C SER A 36 5.00 5.78 1.85
N ASP A 37 4.67 4.63 1.26
CA ASP A 37 4.03 4.58 -0.07
C ASP A 37 2.62 5.16 -0.01
N VAL A 38 1.87 4.79 1.02
CA VAL A 38 0.52 5.32 1.28
C VAL A 38 0.59 6.80 1.66
N ALA A 39 1.56 7.19 2.50
CA ALA A 39 1.76 8.59 2.88
C ALA A 39 2.06 9.48 1.68
N ARG A 40 2.87 9.02 0.71
CA ARG A 40 3.14 9.77 -0.53
C ARG A 40 1.88 9.99 -1.37
N MET A 41 1.00 8.99 -1.49
CA MET A 41 -0.29 9.17 -2.16
C MET A 41 -1.17 10.20 -1.43
N ALA A 42 -1.23 10.13 -0.10
CA ALA A 42 -1.98 11.11 0.69
C ALA A 42 -1.42 12.54 0.51
N LEU A 43 -0.09 12.71 0.48
CA LEU A 43 0.54 14.00 0.22
C LEU A 43 0.22 14.53 -1.18
N PHE A 44 0.23 13.69 -2.21
CA PHE A 44 -0.18 14.08 -3.56
C PHE A 44 -1.64 14.56 -3.58
N LEU A 45 -2.56 13.80 -2.99
CA LEU A 45 -3.98 14.17 -2.95
C LEU A 45 -4.26 15.43 -2.12
N ALA A 46 -3.40 15.75 -1.15
CA ALA A 46 -3.48 16.97 -0.35
C ALA A 46 -2.79 18.18 -1.00
N SER A 47 -2.01 17.97 -2.06
CA SER A 47 -1.30 19.03 -2.78
C SER A 47 -2.14 19.63 -3.91
N ASP A 48 -1.71 20.77 -4.44
CA ASP A 48 -2.33 21.41 -5.62
C ASP A 48 -2.27 20.49 -6.86
N ASP A 49 -1.30 19.56 -6.93
CA ASP A 49 -1.22 18.56 -8.01
C ASP A 49 -2.43 17.61 -8.02
N GLY A 50 -3.11 17.46 -6.88
CA GLY A 50 -4.33 16.68 -6.73
C GLY A 50 -5.63 17.45 -7.01
N ALA A 51 -5.57 18.73 -7.45
CA ALA A 51 -6.73 19.63 -7.46
C ALA A 51 -7.98 19.12 -8.19
N MET A 52 -7.81 18.29 -9.22
CA MET A 52 -8.92 17.71 -10.02
C MET A 52 -9.21 16.24 -9.70
N CYS A 53 -8.60 15.69 -8.65
CA CYS A 53 -8.80 14.32 -8.19
C CYS A 53 -9.86 14.28 -7.08
N THR A 54 -11.13 14.02 -7.45
CA THR A 54 -12.24 13.94 -6.49
C THR A 54 -13.16 12.75 -6.74
N ALA A 55 -13.86 12.29 -5.69
CA ALA A 55 -14.78 11.16 -5.71
C ALA A 55 -14.17 9.84 -6.25
N GLN A 56 -12.86 9.67 -6.12
CA GLN A 56 -12.13 8.48 -6.57
C GLN A 56 -11.59 7.66 -5.39
N GLU A 57 -11.35 6.39 -5.66
CA GLU A 57 -10.54 5.53 -4.81
C GLU A 57 -9.15 5.33 -5.45
N PHE A 58 -8.12 5.90 -4.85
CA PHE A 58 -6.73 5.69 -5.28
C PHE A 58 -6.17 4.44 -4.60
N LYS A 59 -5.87 3.40 -5.39
CA LYS A 59 -5.25 2.16 -4.89
C LYS A 59 -3.75 2.33 -4.69
N VAL A 60 -3.25 1.85 -3.56
CA VAL A 60 -1.82 1.79 -3.23
C VAL A 60 -1.55 0.41 -2.64
N ASP A 61 -1.52 -0.61 -3.50
CA ASP A 61 -1.57 -2.01 -3.07
C ASP A 61 -0.60 -2.92 -3.86
N ALA A 62 0.34 -2.33 -4.58
CA ALA A 62 1.30 -3.07 -5.42
C ALA A 62 0.63 -3.97 -6.50
N GLY A 63 -0.61 -3.63 -6.91
CA GLY A 63 -1.34 -4.37 -7.93
C GLY A 63 -1.92 -5.69 -7.41
N TRP A 64 -2.31 -5.73 -6.14
CA TRP A 64 -2.96 -6.90 -5.54
C TRP A 64 -4.39 -7.06 -6.06
N ASN A 65 -5.17 -5.98 -6.17
CA ASN A 65 -6.59 -6.02 -6.57
C ASN A 65 -6.98 -5.02 -7.66
#